data_AF-A0A0L0FIQ8-F1
#
_entry.id   AF-A0A0L0FIQ8-F1
#
_cell.length_a   1.000
_cell.length_b   1.000
_cell.length_c   1.000
_cell.angle_alpha   90.00
_cell.angle_beta   90.00
_cell.angle_gamma   90.00
#
_symmetry.space_group_name_H-M   'P 1'
#
loop_
_entity.id
_entity.type
_entity.pdbx_description
1 polymer ?
#
loop_
_entity_poly.entity_id
_entity_poly.type
_entity_poly.pdbx_seq_one_letter_code
_entity_poly.pdbx_strand_id
1 'polypeptide(L)'
;MEPHPAEGTDRTRPLSLYDSVFSNDHTPLLPGCKCFACQHHTRSYLHHLLLTHEMLAQVLLMMHNMHHYWVFFESIRASITDSTFEQAAADFHGC
;
A
#
# COMPACT_ATOMS: atom_id res chain seq x y z
N MET A 1 15.19 16.01 -18.20
CA MET A 1 14.24 14.98 -17.75
C MET A 1 14.97 14.26 -16.63
N GLU A 2 14.85 14.84 -15.43
CA GLU A 2 15.60 14.42 -14.26
C GLU A 2 15.17 12.99 -13.87
N PRO A 3 16.11 12.11 -13.47
CA PRO A 3 15.77 10.79 -12.99
C PRO A 3 14.96 10.93 -11.70
N HIS A 4 13.77 10.33 -11.68
CA HIS A 4 12.92 10.29 -10.49
C HIS A 4 13.65 9.46 -9.43
N PRO A 5 13.92 10.00 -8.23
CA PRO A 5 14.64 9.26 -7.20
C PRO A 5 13.77 8.08 -6.77
N ALA A 6 14.34 6.88 -6.94
CA ALA A 6 13.85 5.66 -6.35
C ALA A 6 14.46 5.55 -4.95
N GLU A 7 13.96 6.31 -3.99
CA GLU A 7 14.43 6.25 -2.60
C GLU A 7 13.26 6.39 -1.62
N GLY A 8 13.09 5.39 -0.75
CA GLY A 8 12.19 5.42 0.40
C GLY A 8 11.02 4.46 0.29
N THR A 9 11.20 3.25 0.82
CA THR A 9 10.12 2.27 1.04
C THR A 9 9.30 2.73 2.26
N ASP A 10 8.62 3.86 2.16
CA ASP A 10 7.67 4.32 3.17
C ASP A 10 6.40 3.46 3.03
N ARG A 11 6.34 2.38 3.81
CA ARG A 11 5.22 1.42 3.83
C ARG A 11 4.04 1.92 4.67
N THR A 12 4.14 3.09 5.29
CA THR A 12 3.19 3.57 6.30
C THR A 12 2.41 4.80 5.86
N ARG A 13 2.88 5.54 4.86
CA ARG A 13 2.14 6.71 4.36
C ARG A 13 0.96 6.32 3.46
N PRO A 14 -0.26 6.82 3.75
CA PRO A 14 -1.39 6.67 2.85
C PRO A 14 -1.14 7.41 1.53
N LEU A 15 -1.41 6.72 0.42
CA LEU A 15 -1.29 7.28 -0.94
C LEU A 15 -2.63 7.84 -1.41
N SER A 16 -2.61 9.05 -1.96
CA SER A 16 -3.74 9.61 -2.70
C SER A 16 -3.61 9.24 -4.18
N LEU A 17 -4.33 8.21 -4.63
CA LEU A 17 -4.31 7.81 -6.04
C LEU A 17 -5.04 8.79 -6.97
N TYR A 18 -5.57 9.89 -6.46
CA TYR A 18 -6.02 11.01 -7.30
C TYR A 18 -4.86 11.84 -7.84
N ASP A 19 -3.68 11.74 -7.23
CA ASP A 19 -2.52 12.55 -7.60
C ASP A 19 -2.02 12.17 -9.00
N SER A 20 -1.76 13.16 -9.85
CA SER A 20 -1.39 12.97 -11.26
C SER A 20 -0.07 12.24 -11.46
N VAL A 21 0.80 12.21 -10.44
CA VAL A 21 2.05 11.44 -10.42
C VAL A 21 1.81 9.95 -10.70
N PHE A 22 0.62 9.43 -10.35
CA PHE A 22 0.27 8.02 -10.53
C PHE A 22 -0.28 7.70 -11.92
N SER A 23 -0.54 8.69 -12.78
CA SER A 23 -1.15 8.48 -14.11
C SER A 23 -0.40 7.49 -15.00
N ASN A 24 0.93 7.45 -14.93
CA ASN A 24 1.80 6.53 -15.67
C ASN A 24 2.61 5.60 -14.76
N ASP A 25 2.21 5.45 -13.50
CA ASP A 25 2.88 4.54 -12.57
C ASP A 25 2.34 3.11 -12.78
N HIS A 26 3.13 2.27 -13.46
CA HIS A 26 2.77 0.86 -13.72
C HIS A 26 3.21 -0.10 -12.61
N THR A 27 3.60 0.41 -11.44
CA THR A 27 3.91 -0.43 -10.27
C THR A 27 2.64 -0.79 -9.49
N PRO A 28 2.65 -1.88 -8.69
CA PRO A 28 1.54 -2.22 -7.81
C PRO A 28 1.34 -1.17 -6.71
N LEU A 29 0.18 -1.17 -6.05
CA LEU A 29 -0.10 -0.25 -4.93
C LEU A 29 1.00 -0.31 -3.86
N LEU A 30 1.34 -1.53 -3.44
CA LEU A 30 2.50 -1.79 -2.59
C LEU A 30 3.34 -2.96 -3.13
N PRO A 31 4.64 -2.76 -3.37
CA PRO A 31 5.56 -3.85 -3.72
C PRO A 31 5.57 -4.98 -2.68
N GLY A 32 5.40 -6.23 -3.13
CA GLY A 32 5.40 -7.41 -2.26
C GLY A 32 4.06 -7.74 -1.59
N CYS A 33 3.03 -6.89 -1.74
CA CYS A 33 1.69 -7.19 -1.25
C CYS A 33 1.05 -8.32 -2.07
N LYS A 34 0.40 -9.27 -1.40
CA LYS A 34 -0.17 -10.48 -2.01
C LYS A 34 -1.69 -10.39 -2.24
N CYS A 35 -2.29 -9.22 -2.08
CA CYS A 35 -3.71 -9.03 -2.35
C CYS A 35 -4.00 -9.05 -3.86
N PHE A 36 -5.25 -9.37 -4.23
CA PHE A 36 -5.68 -9.42 -5.63
C PHE A 36 -5.36 -8.12 -6.39
N ALA A 37 -5.62 -6.96 -5.77
CA ALA A 37 -5.36 -5.67 -6.40
C ALA A 37 -3.87 -5.46 -6.74
N CYS A 38 -2.95 -5.82 -5.84
CA CYS A 38 -1.51 -5.67 -6.08
C CYS A 38 -0.93 -6.69 -7.05
N GLN A 39 -1.55 -7.86 -7.19
CA GLN A 39 -1.09 -8.91 -8.10
C GLN A 39 -1.53 -8.71 -9.54
N HIS A 40 -2.66 -8.02 -9.75
CA HIS A 40 -3.30 -7.94 -11.07
C HIS A 40 -3.44 -6.51 -11.63
N HIS A 41 -3.23 -5.48 -10.80
CA HIS A 41 -3.47 -4.10 -11.20
C HIS A 41 -2.33 -3.15 -10.79
N THR A 42 -2.25 -2.02 -11.49
CA THR A 42 -1.23 -0.98 -11.30
C THR A 42 -1.82 0.27 -10.67
N ARG A 43 -0.97 1.12 -10.09
CA ARG A 43 -1.37 2.44 -9.57
C ARG A 43 -2.03 3.31 -10.65
N SER A 44 -1.49 3.32 -11.87
CA SER A 44 -2.05 3.97 -13.05
C SER A 44 -3.46 3.50 -13.41
N TYR A 45 -3.71 2.19 -13.33
CA TYR A 45 -5.04 1.65 -13.59
C TYR A 45 -6.05 2.11 -12.52
N LEU A 46 -5.66 2.05 -11.25
CA LEU A 46 -6.51 2.54 -10.15
C LEU A 46 -6.75 4.05 -10.23
N HIS A 47 -5.73 4.83 -10.55
CA HIS A 47 -5.83 6.27 -10.80
C HIS A 47 -6.86 6.56 -11.89
N HIS A 48 -6.76 5.85 -13.03
CA HIS A 48 -7.72 5.97 -14.11
C HIS A 48 -9.16 5.67 -13.65
N LEU A 49 -9.38 4.53 -12.98
CA LEU A 49 -10.71 4.14 -12.49
C LEU A 49 -11.31 5.17 -11.51
N LEU A 50 -10.48 5.79 -10.65
CA LEU A 50 -10.92 6.83 -9.74
C LEU A 50 -11.36 8.09 -10.49
N LEU A 51 -10.60 8.52 -11.50
CA LEU A 51 -10.93 9.70 -12.30
C LEU A 51 -12.14 9.50 -13.21
N THR A 52 -12.38 8.28 -13.67
CA THR A 52 -13.57 7.94 -14.45
C THR A 52 -14.79 7.57 -13.59
N HIS A 53 -14.68 7.68 -12.26
CA HIS A 53 -15.74 7.36 -11.30
C HIS A 53 -16.27 5.91 -11.41
N GLU A 54 -15.39 4.97 -11.72
CA GLU A 54 -15.73 3.55 -11.83
C GLU A 54 -15.75 2.88 -10.46
N MET A 55 -16.85 2.18 -10.14
CA MET A 55 -17.04 1.51 -8.84
C MET A 55 -15.95 0.47 -8.53
N LEU A 56 -15.34 -0.12 -9.57
CA LEU A 56 -14.27 -1.10 -9.43
C LEU A 56 -13.07 -0.54 -8.63
N ALA A 57 -12.79 0.77 -8.73
CA ALA A 57 -11.75 1.39 -7.93
C ALA A 57 -11.95 1.16 -6.44
N GLN A 58 -13.18 1.35 -5.95
CA GLN A 58 -13.53 1.22 -4.53
C GLN A 58 -13.38 -0.24 -4.06
N VAL A 59 -13.78 -1.20 -4.89
CA VAL A 59 -13.66 -2.63 -4.58
C VAL A 59 -12.19 -3.05 -4.46
N LEU A 60 -11.35 -2.65 -5.43
CA LEU A 60 -9.93 -2.95 -5.44
C LEU A 60 -9.19 -2.30 -4.26
N LEU A 61 -9.49 -1.04 -3.96
CA LEU A 61 -8.92 -0.33 -2.82
C LEU A 61 -9.33 -0.95 -1.48
N MET A 62 -10.60 -1.32 -1.32
CA MET A 62 -11.07 -2.03 -0.12
C MET A 62 -10.32 -3.35 0.06
N MET A 63 -10.17 -4.16 -1.00
CA MET A 63 -9.43 -5.41 -0.92
C MET A 63 -7.97 -5.20 -0.52
N HIS A 64 -7.30 -4.18 -1.06
CA HIS A 64 -5.93 -3.84 -0.70
C HIS A 64 -5.82 -3.38 0.76
N ASN A 65 -6.63 -2.40 1.15
CA ASN A 65 -6.59 -1.83 2.49
C ASN A 65 -6.90 -2.88 3.55
N MET A 66 -7.92 -3.71 3.33
CA MET A 66 -8.29 -4.78 4.26
C MET A 66 -7.17 -5.82 4.42
N HIS A 67 -6.52 -6.22 3.33
CA HIS A 67 -5.37 -7.10 3.39
C HIS A 67 -4.22 -6.48 4.18
N HIS A 68 -3.96 -5.18 3.99
CA HIS A 68 -2.97 -4.44 4.76
C HIS A 68 -3.27 -4.43 6.26
N TYR A 69 -4.52 -4.16 6.64
CA TYR A 69 -4.95 -4.23 8.04
C TYR A 69 -4.77 -5.65 8.62
N TRP A 70 -5.10 -6.69 7.86
CA TRP A 70 -4.90 -8.06 8.32
C TRP A 70 -3.44 -8.41 8.58
N VAL A 71 -2.54 -8.08 7.65
CA VAL A 71 -1.10 -8.31 7.80
C VAL A 71 -0.53 -7.52 8.99
N PHE A 72 -0.98 -6.28 9.18
CA PHE A 72 -0.61 -5.46 10.33
C PHE A 72 -0.98 -6.15 11.66
N PHE A 73 -2.24 -6.57 11.82
CA PHE A 73 -2.65 -7.26 13.04
C PHE A 73 -2.02 -8.65 13.20
N GLU A 74 -1.67 -9.32 12.11
CA GLU A 74 -0.89 -10.56 12.15
C GLU A 74 0.50 -10.31 12.72
N SER A 75 1.20 -9.27 12.27
CA SER A 75 2.51 -8.90 12.81
C SER A 75 2.46 -8.52 14.30
N ILE A 76 1.40 -7.85 14.75
CA ILE A 76 1.19 -7.53 16.18
C ILE A 76 1.01 -8.81 17.00
N ARG A 77 0.17 -9.74 16.53
CA ARG A 77 -0.04 -11.01 17.25
C ARG A 77 1.25 -11.85 17.33
N ALA A 78 2.04 -11.85 16.26
CA ALA A 78 3.34 -12.51 16.23
C ALA A 78 4.31 -11.89 17.24
N SER A 79 4.45 -10.56 17.26
CA SER A 79 5.38 -9.89 18.18
C SER A 79 5.01 -10.07 19.66
N ILE A 80 3.71 -10.13 19.97
CA ILE A 80 3.25 -10.49 21.33
C ILE A 80 3.66 -11.92 21.70
N THR A 81 3.51 -12.87 20.77
CA THR A 81 3.88 -14.28 20.99
C THR A 81 5.40 -14.42 21.20
N ASP A 82 6.18 -13.65 20.44
CA ASP A 82 7.65 -13.67 20.47
C ASP A 82 8.23 -12.76 21.57
N SER A 83 7.40 -12.09 22.37
CA SER A 83 7.82 -11.11 23.40
C SER A 83 8.72 -9.98 22.84
N THR A 84 8.46 -9.57 21.60
CA THR A 84 9.17 -8.49 20.87
C THR A 84 8.26 -7.31 20.51
N PHE A 85 7.12 -7.20 21.19
CA PHE A 85 6.09 -6.20 20.89
C PHE A 85 6.62 -4.77 21.01
N GLU A 86 7.41 -4.48 22.04
CA GLU A 86 7.98 -3.15 22.28
C GLU A 86 8.92 -2.70 21.15
N GLN A 87 9.74 -3.62 20.61
CA GLN A 87 10.56 -3.32 19.45
C GLN A 87 9.70 -3.08 18.20
N ALA A 88 8.72 -3.94 17.94
CA ALA A 88 7.82 -3.78 16.80
C ALA A 88 7.02 -2.46 16.86
N ALA A 89 6.63 -2.02 18.07
CA ALA A 89 5.97 -0.74 18.28
C ALA A 89 6.94 0.44 18.06
N ALA A 90 8.18 0.34 18.55
CA ALA A 90 9.20 1.37 18.33
C ALA A 90 9.53 1.55 16.84
N ASP A 91 9.65 0.45 16.09
CA ASP A 91 9.89 0.49 14.64
C ASP A 91 8.74 1.16 13.87
N PHE A 92 7.51 1.05 14.38
CA PHE A 92 6.35 1.73 13.80
C PHE A 92 6.32 3.23 14.10
N HIS A 93 6.79 3.66 15.27
CA HIS A 93 6.82 5.06 15.70
C HIS A 93 8.09 5.83 15.30
N GLY A 94 9.17 5.12 14.95
CA GLY A 94 10.49 5.68 14.67
C GLY A 94 10.72 6.19 13.24
N CYS A 95 9.65 6.31 12.43
CA CYS A 95 9.71 6.79 11.05
C CYS A 95 9.01 8.15 10.90
#